data_AF-A0A2X1N5F6-F1
#
_entry.id   AF-A0A2X1N5F6-F1
#
_cell.length_a   1.000
_cell.length_b   1.000
_cell.length_c   1.000
_cell.angle_alpha   90.00
_cell.angle_beta   90.00
_cell.angle_gamma   90.00
#
_symmetry.space_group_name_H-M   'P 1'
#
loop_
_entity.id
_entity.type
_entity.pdbx_description
1 polymer ?
#
loop_
_entity_poly.entity_id
_entity_poly.type
_entity_poly.pdbx_seq_one_letter_code
_entity_poly.pdbx_strand_id
1 'polypeptide(L)'
;MPEVSLDNTQGLGRGNIANDGLLTLKNVTGELRNSISGKGIVSATARTDVELDGDNSRFVGQFNIDTGSALSVNEQKNLGDASVINNGPAHHLH
;
A
#
# COMPACT_ATOMS: atom_id res chain seq x y z
N MET A 1 -8.05 5.74 -17.78
CA MET A 1 -6.91 5.38 -16.91
C MET A 1 -7.18 3.96 -16.42
N PRO A 2 -6.24 3.01 -16.49
CA PRO A 2 -6.48 1.65 -16.00
C PRO A 2 -6.49 1.65 -14.47
N GLU A 3 -7.63 1.32 -13.88
CA GLU A 3 -7.76 0.99 -12.46
C GLU A 3 -7.59 -0.53 -12.29
N VAL A 4 -6.74 -0.94 -11.36
CA VAL A 4 -6.56 -2.35 -11.01
C VAL A 4 -7.09 -2.52 -9.59
N SER A 5 -8.26 -3.14 -9.48
CA SER A 5 -8.88 -3.50 -8.20
C SER A 5 -8.58 -4.96 -7.88
N LEU A 6 -7.96 -5.25 -6.74
CA LEU A 6 -7.65 -6.60 -6.30
C LEU A 6 -8.57 -6.99 -5.14
N ASP A 7 -9.53 -7.88 -5.41
CA ASP A 7 -10.55 -8.32 -4.43
C ASP A 7 -10.21 -9.64 -3.70
N ASN A 8 -9.06 -10.29 -3.99
CA ASN A 8 -8.73 -11.58 -3.36
C ASN A 8 -7.36 -11.59 -2.66
N THR A 9 -7.41 -11.57 -1.34
CA THR A 9 -6.25 -11.57 -0.43
C THR A 9 -5.50 -12.89 -0.36
N GLN A 10 -6.02 -13.98 -0.96
CA GLN A 10 -5.26 -15.23 -1.11
C GLN A 10 -4.14 -15.16 -2.16
N GLY A 11 -4.07 -14.08 -2.96
CA GLY A 11 -3.12 -13.91 -4.07
C GLY A 11 -1.92 -13.00 -3.81
N LEU A 12 -1.73 -12.44 -2.60
CA LEU A 12 -0.58 -11.56 -2.32
C LEU A 12 0.76 -12.30 -2.14
N GLY A 13 0.83 -13.58 -2.54
CA GLY A 13 2.08 -14.33 -2.57
C GLY A 13 3.22 -13.54 -3.21
N ARG A 14 4.47 -13.82 -2.84
CA ARG A 14 5.65 -13.08 -3.32
C ARG A 14 5.61 -12.87 -4.84
N GLY A 15 5.43 -11.62 -5.26
CA GLY A 15 5.37 -11.23 -6.67
C GLY A 15 5.79 -9.77 -6.87
N ASN A 16 6.08 -9.44 -8.13
CA ASN A 16 6.40 -8.08 -8.55
C ASN A 16 5.12 -7.39 -9.03
N ILE A 17 4.75 -6.27 -8.40
CA ILE A 17 3.61 -5.44 -8.79
C ILE A 17 4.15 -4.20 -9.50
N ALA A 18 3.89 -4.09 -10.80
CA ALA A 18 4.12 -2.85 -11.55
C ALA A 18 2.88 -1.96 -11.41
N ASN A 19 2.95 -0.97 -10.52
CA ASN A 19 1.89 0.01 -10.30
C ASN A 19 2.27 1.35 -10.94
N ASP A 20 1.79 1.57 -12.15
CA ASP A 20 1.89 2.84 -12.88
C ASP A 20 0.55 3.60 -12.94
N GLY A 21 -0.48 3.11 -12.24
CA GLY A 21 -1.84 3.65 -12.22
C GLY A 21 -2.39 3.79 -10.81
N LEU A 22 -3.61 3.28 -10.56
CA LEU A 22 -4.20 3.20 -9.24
C LEU A 22 -4.36 1.72 -8.84
N LEU A 23 -3.73 1.35 -7.72
CA LEU A 23 -3.88 0.07 -7.05
C LEU A 23 -4.72 0.29 -5.80
N THR A 24 -5.88 -0.35 -5.70
CA THR A 24 -6.74 -0.24 -4.51
C THR A 24 -6.70 -1.53 -3.69
N LEU A 25 -6.27 -1.41 -2.44
CA LEU A 25 -6.38 -2.41 -1.38
C LEU A 25 -7.70 -2.16 -0.65
N LYS A 26 -8.64 -3.09 -0.71
CA LYS A 26 -9.97 -2.95 -0.10
C LYS A 26 -10.24 -4.12 0.84
N ASN A 27 -10.45 -3.82 2.13
CA ASN A 27 -10.67 -4.83 3.17
C ASN A 27 -9.58 -5.92 3.19
N VAL A 28 -8.32 -5.49 3.01
CA VAL A 28 -7.14 -6.37 3.00
C VAL A 28 -6.50 -6.36 4.37
N THR A 29 -6.19 -7.53 4.94
CA THR A 29 -5.46 -7.63 6.20
C THR A 29 -4.28 -8.60 6.11
N GLY A 30 -3.16 -8.27 6.77
CA GLY A 30 -1.97 -9.12 6.87
C GLY A 30 -0.71 -8.53 6.19
N GLU A 31 0.27 -9.39 5.89
CA GLU A 31 1.56 -8.95 5.33
C GLU A 31 1.55 -8.92 3.79
N LEU A 32 1.91 -7.75 3.23
CA LEU A 32 2.19 -7.57 1.82
C LEU A 32 3.69 -7.76 1.54
N ARG A 33 4.04 -8.99 1.19
CA ARG A 33 5.42 -9.39 0.81
C ARG A 33 5.75 -9.13 -0.67
N ASN A 34 4.96 -8.30 -1.34
CA ASN A 34 5.14 -7.98 -2.76
C ASN A 34 6.12 -6.84 -2.97
N SER A 35 6.85 -6.91 -4.08
CA SER A 35 7.71 -5.84 -4.55
C SER A 35 6.94 -4.95 -5.53
N ILE A 36 6.48 -3.81 -5.02
CA ILE A 36 5.82 -2.76 -5.77
C ILE A 36 6.90 -1.92 -6.46
N SER A 37 6.64 -1.57 -7.71
CA SER A 37 7.47 -0.68 -8.51
C SER A 37 6.60 0.23 -9.36
N GLY A 38 7.17 1.34 -9.81
CA GLY A 38 6.45 2.32 -10.64
C GLY A 38 6.13 3.61 -9.89
N LYS A 39 5.28 4.43 -10.51
CA LYS A 39 4.96 5.81 -10.08
C LYS A 39 3.48 6.02 -9.75
N GLY A 40 2.70 4.95 -9.66
CA GLY A 40 1.27 4.99 -9.40
C GLY A 40 0.90 5.30 -7.95
N ILE A 41 -0.39 5.16 -7.65
CA ILE A 41 -0.99 5.38 -6.34
C ILE A 41 -1.44 4.03 -5.78
N VAL A 42 -1.20 3.78 -4.50
CA VAL A 42 -1.69 2.62 -3.75
C VAL A 42 -2.67 3.12 -2.70
N SER A 43 -3.95 2.79 -2.82
CA SER A 43 -5.01 3.27 -1.94
C SER A 43 -5.51 2.17 -1.02
N ALA A 44 -5.39 2.33 0.30
CA ALA A 44 -5.84 1.41 1.32
C ALA A 44 -7.19 1.84 1.90
N THR A 45 -8.26 1.12 1.54
CA THR A 45 -9.66 1.48 1.81
C THR A 45 -10.41 0.36 2.55
N ALA A 46 -11.59 0.68 3.09
CA ALA A 46 -12.50 -0.30 3.70
C ALA A 46 -11.87 -1.13 4.84
N ARG A 47 -11.24 -0.48 5.83
CA ARG A 47 -10.57 -1.14 6.97
C ARG A 47 -9.42 -2.07 6.56
N THR A 48 -8.60 -1.60 5.63
CA THR A 48 -7.38 -2.30 5.24
C THR A 48 -6.34 -2.17 6.36
N ASP A 49 -5.71 -3.27 6.77
CA ASP A 49 -4.64 -3.30 7.78
C ASP A 49 -3.48 -4.14 7.25
N VAL A 50 -2.52 -3.49 6.59
CA VAL A 50 -1.47 -4.17 5.83
C VAL A 50 -0.10 -3.80 6.33
N GLU A 51 0.75 -4.82 6.50
CA GLU A 51 2.16 -4.67 6.80
C GLU A 51 2.99 -4.84 5.53
N LEU A 52 3.66 -3.78 5.06
CA LEU A 52 4.59 -3.84 3.93
C LEU A 52 5.88 -4.52 4.39
N ASP A 53 6.10 -5.75 3.93
CA ASP A 53 7.30 -6.55 4.20
C ASP A 53 8.12 -6.81 2.92
N GLY A 54 7.53 -6.57 1.74
CA GLY A 54 8.21 -6.68 0.45
C GLY A 54 9.20 -5.55 0.15
N ASP A 55 10.11 -5.77 -0.80
CA ASP A 55 11.07 -4.75 -1.24
C ASP A 55 10.41 -3.82 -2.27
N ASN A 56 10.04 -2.63 -1.81
CA ASN A 56 9.41 -1.56 -2.59
C ASN A 56 10.41 -0.45 -2.94
N SER A 57 11.72 -0.70 -2.88
CA SER A 57 12.77 0.28 -3.19
C SER A 57 12.65 0.93 -4.58
N ARG A 58 11.93 0.29 -5.51
CA ARG A 58 11.65 0.80 -6.86
C ARG A 58 10.29 1.50 -6.98
N PHE A 59 9.54 1.60 -5.90
CA PHE A 59 8.29 2.33 -5.85
C PHE A 59 8.57 3.79 -5.49
N VAL A 60 8.16 4.68 -6.37
CA VAL A 60 8.38 6.12 -6.27
C VAL A 60 7.06 6.88 -6.44
N GLY A 61 5.96 6.21 -6.07
CA GLY A 61 4.59 6.67 -6.22
C GLY A 61 4.02 7.26 -4.92
N GLN A 62 2.76 6.96 -4.63
CA GLN A 62 2.08 7.46 -3.44
C GLN A 62 1.24 6.38 -2.76
N PHE A 63 1.28 6.30 -1.44
CA PHE A 63 0.37 5.52 -0.61
C PHE A 63 -0.71 6.42 -0.03
N ASN A 64 -1.98 6.16 -0.36
CA ASN A 64 -3.14 6.80 0.25
C ASN A 64 -3.76 5.84 1.26
N ILE A 65 -3.82 6.25 2.52
CA ILE A 65 -4.42 5.46 3.60
C ILE A 65 -5.73 6.12 3.98
N ASP A 66 -6.83 5.43 3.70
CA ASP A 66 -8.17 5.95 3.95
C ASP A 66 -8.55 5.84 5.43
N THR A 67 -9.58 6.58 5.85
CA THR A 67 -9.96 6.65 7.26
C THR A 67 -10.39 5.28 7.80
N GLY A 68 -9.71 4.81 8.85
CA GLY A 68 -9.94 3.48 9.44
C GLY A 68 -9.16 2.35 8.78
N SER A 69 -8.27 2.66 7.83
CA SER A 69 -7.21 1.76 7.37
C SER A 69 -5.88 2.06 8.08
N ALA A 70 -4.99 1.08 8.11
CA ALA A 70 -3.64 1.16 8.62
C ALA A 70 -2.66 0.53 7.62
N LEU A 71 -1.48 1.14 7.53
CA LEU A 71 -0.40 0.66 6.69
C LEU A 71 0.89 0.74 7.51
N SER A 72 1.40 -0.43 7.87
CA SER A 72 2.58 -0.61 8.72
C SER A 72 3.77 -0.97 7.85
N VAL A 73 4.95 -0.48 8.23
CA VAL A 73 6.21 -0.73 7.52
C VAL A 73 7.29 -1.04 8.53
N ASN A 74 8.18 -1.97 8.21
CA ASN A 74 9.29 -2.34 9.10
C ASN A 74 10.60 -1.65 8.70
N GLU A 75 10.86 -1.53 7.40
CA GLU A 75 12.09 -0.97 6.85
C GLU A 75 11.78 0.09 5.77
N GLN A 76 12.68 1.07 5.60
CA GLN A 76 12.52 2.11 4.56
C GLN A 76 12.36 1.52 3.15
N LYS A 77 13.02 0.39 2.87
CA LYS A 77 12.89 -0.32 1.59
C LYS A 77 11.47 -0.82 1.33
N ASN A 78 10.66 -1.04 2.38
CA ASN A 78 9.26 -1.43 2.24
C ASN A 78 8.36 -0.27 1.80
N LEU A 79 8.82 0.98 1.86
CA LEU A 79 8.15 2.13 1.24
C LEU A 79 8.78 2.55 -0.08
N GLY A 80 10.10 2.37 -0.20
CA GLY A 80 10.87 2.98 -1.27
C GLY A 80 10.97 4.49 -1.11
N ASP A 81 10.89 5.22 -2.22
CA ASP A 81 10.82 6.68 -2.24
C ASP A 81 9.37 7.18 -2.42
N ALA A 82 8.39 6.34 -2.08
CA ALA A 82 6.99 6.72 -2.18
C ALA A 82 6.58 7.76 -1.13
N SER A 83 5.66 8.64 -1.50
CA SER A 83 5.02 9.57 -0.58
C SER A 83 3.86 8.90 0.16
N VAL A 84 3.64 9.21 1.43
CA VAL A 84 2.52 8.67 2.21
C VAL A 84 1.54 9.78 2.55
N ILE A 85 0.29 9.62 2.13
CA ILE A 85 -0.84 10.43 2.55
C ILE A 85 -1.71 9.57 3.45
N ASN A 86 -1.72 9.91 4.74
CA ASN A 86 -2.62 9.29 5.70
C ASN A 86 -3.84 10.20 5.91
N ASN A 87 -4.99 9.80 5.36
CA ASN A 87 -6.29 10.44 5.58
C ASN A 87 -7.00 9.87 6.81
N GLY A 88 -6.38 8.94 7.53
CA GLY A 88 -6.77 8.54 8.87
C GLY A 88 -6.64 9.70 9.86
N PRO A 89 -7.35 9.66 11.00
CA PRO A 89 -7.17 10.67 12.03
C PRO A 89 -5.71 10.64 12.47
N ALA A 90 -4.96 11.70 12.15
CA ALA A 90 -3.67 11.95 12.77
C ALA A 90 -3.94 12.06 14.27
N HIS A 91 -3.63 11.01 15.04
CA HIS A 91 -3.72 11.10 16.48
C HIS A 91 -2.57 12.00 16.94
N HIS A 92 -2.81 13.30 16.86
CA HIS A 92 -2.00 14.35 17.45
C HIS A 92 -2.21 14.21 18.97
N LEU A 93 -1.35 13.45 19.63
CA LEU A 93 -1.29 13.44 21.10
C LEU A 93 -0.75 14.82 21.52
N HIS A 94 -1.55 15.55 22.30
CA HIS A 94 -1.11 16.76 23.01
C HIS A 94 -0.10 16.40 24.10
#